data_AF-A0A436EUH1-F1
#
_entry.id   AF-A0A436EUH1-F1
#
_cell.length_a   1.000
_cell.length_b   1.000
_cell.length_c   1.000
_cell.angle_alpha   90.00
_cell.angle_beta   90.00
_cell.angle_gamma   90.00
#
_symmetry.space_group_name_H-M   'P 1'
#
loop_
_entity.id
_entity.type
_entity.pdbx_description
1 polymer ?
#
loop_
_entity_poly.entity_id
_entity_poly.type
_entity_poly.pdbx_seq_one_letter_code
_entity_poly.pdbx_strand_id
1 'polypeptide(L)'
;MLFWAVLQGIGQGGLIAAAMSLIVLRSPDSHVAAHLSGMAQGVGYVLAAFGPLLVGLIRDWTGSFSGTAFLFVALGLGVAIMGLGAGRALHVGARTVREGEQ
;
A
#
# COMPACT_ATOMS: atom_id res chain seq x y z
N MET A 1 19.71 16.06 -6.96
CA MET A 1 19.44 14.81 -6.21
C MET A 1 18.69 15.06 -4.90
N LEU A 2 19.17 15.96 -4.03
CA LEU A 2 18.54 16.22 -2.72
C LEU A 2 17.06 16.59 -2.81
N PHE A 3 16.67 17.48 -3.73
CA PHE A 3 15.26 17.87 -3.92
C PHE A 3 14.34 16.67 -4.19
N TRP A 4 14.71 15.81 -5.14
CA TRP A 4 13.94 14.61 -5.47
C TRP A 4 13.91 13.61 -4.31
N ALA A 5 15.02 13.44 -3.59
CA ALA A 5 15.08 12.56 -2.42
C ALA A 5 14.18 13.06 -1.29
N VAL A 6 14.18 14.36 -1.01
CA VAL A 6 13.30 14.98 0.00
C VAL A 6 11.83 14.83 -0.41
N LEU A 7 11.51 15.12 -1.66
CA LEU A 7 10.15 14.98 -2.18
C LEU A 7 9.64 13.54 -2.05
N GLN A 8 10.47 12.55 -2.40
CA GLN A 8 10.13 11.14 -2.25
C GLN A 8 9.99 10.75 -0.76
N GLY A 9 10.87 11.25 0.11
CA GLY A 9 10.84 10.99 1.55
C GLY A 9 9.56 11.51 2.20
N ILE A 10 9.16 12.74 1.88
CA ILE A 10 7.89 13.32 2.34
C ILE A 10 6.71 12.51 1.82
N GLY A 11 6.73 12.14 0.53
CA GLY A 11 5.68 11.33 -0.08
C GLY A 11 5.49 9.98 0.60
N GLN A 12 6.56 9.18 0.72
CA GLN A 12 6.47 7.86 1.37
C GLN A 12 6.15 7.96 2.87
N GLY A 13 6.82 8.85 3.60
CA GLY A 13 6.59 9.01 5.03
C GLY A 13 5.17 9.48 5.34
N GLY A 14 4.68 10.48 4.59
CA GLY A 14 3.32 11.00 4.74
C GLY A 14 2.25 9.96 4.41
N LEU A 15 2.44 9.18 3.33
CA LEU A 15 1.51 8.10 2.96
C LEU A 15 1.46 7.00 4.01
N ILE A 16 2.60 6.56 4.55
CA ILE A 16 2.64 5.56 5.62
C ILE A 16 1.94 6.06 6.88
N ALA A 17 2.20 7.31 7.29
CA ALA A 17 1.56 7.90 8.45
C ALA A 17 0.03 8.02 8.27
N ALA A 18 -0.42 8.44 7.09
CA ALA A 18 -1.84 8.52 6.76
C ALA A 18 -2.51 7.13 6.75
N ALA A 19 -1.87 6.13 6.15
CA ALA A 19 -2.37 4.76 6.11
C ALA A 19 -2.53 4.16 7.51
N MET A 20 -1.51 4.29 8.37
CA MET A 20 -1.60 3.81 9.76
C MET A 20 -2.68 4.55 10.55
N SER A 21 -2.82 5.85 10.34
CA SER A 21 -3.87 6.64 10.99
C SER A 21 -5.27 6.17 10.59
N LEU A 22 -5.50 5.90 9.30
CA LEU A 22 -6.77 5.35 8.81
C LEU A 22 -7.04 3.95 9.37
N ILE A 23 -6.04 3.08 9.45
CA ILE A 23 -6.18 1.75 10.06
C ILE A 23 -6.62 1.88 11.52
N VAL A 24 -5.98 2.75 12.31
CA VAL A 24 -6.34 2.97 13.71
C VAL A 24 -7.75 3.55 13.84
N LEU A 25 -8.09 4.58 13.06
CA LEU A 25 -9.41 5.22 13.08
C LEU A 25 -10.55 4.28 12.66
N ARG A 26 -10.25 3.25 11.86
CA ARG A 26 -11.25 2.31 11.33
C ARG A 26 -11.29 0.96 12.03
N SER A 27 -10.33 0.69 12.90
CA SER A 27 -10.25 -0.56 13.65
C SER A 27 -10.99 -0.42 14.99
N PRO A 28 -11.83 -1.40 15.38
CA PRO A 28 -12.52 -1.37 16.66
C PRO A 28 -11.60 -1.56 17.89
N ASP A 29 -10.42 -2.16 17.70
CA ASP A 29 -9.50 -2.56 18.75
C ASP A 29 -8.03 -2.48 18.28
N SER A 30 -7.09 -2.28 19.21
CA SER A 30 -5.66 -2.18 18.92
C SER A 30 -5.06 -3.47 18.38
N HIS A 31 -5.57 -4.64 18.79
CA HIS A 31 -5.15 -5.93 18.25
C HIS A 31 -5.55 -6.06 16.78
N VAL A 32 -6.77 -5.65 16.41
CA VAL A 32 -7.25 -5.67 15.01
C VAL A 32 -6.43 -4.71 14.15
N ALA A 33 -6.11 -3.53 14.65
CA ALA A 33 -5.25 -2.56 13.95
C ALA A 33 -3.84 -3.14 13.68
N ALA A 34 -3.25 -3.83 14.65
CA ALA A 34 -1.93 -4.45 14.50
C ALA A 34 -1.94 -5.57 13.44
N HIS A 35 -2.95 -6.44 13.45
CA HIS A 35 -3.12 -7.49 12.44
C HIS A 35 -3.35 -6.91 11.04
N LEU A 36 -4.24 -5.92 10.90
CA LEU A 36 -4.50 -5.23 9.63
C LEU A 36 -3.24 -4.55 9.08
N SER A 37 -2.48 -3.89 9.95
CA SER A 37 -1.20 -3.26 9.60
C SER A 37 -0.19 -4.29 9.09
N GLY A 38 -0.03 -5.42 9.81
CA GLY A 38 0.83 -6.52 9.40
C GLY A 38 0.44 -7.14 8.06
N MET A 39 -0.86 -7.37 7.83
CA MET A 39 -1.37 -7.85 6.55
C MET A 39 -1.09 -6.86 5.41
N ALA A 40 -1.34 -5.56 5.63
CA ALA A 40 -1.10 -4.52 4.63
C ALA A 40 0.39 -4.43 4.26
N GLN A 41 1.28 -4.50 5.25
CA GLN A 41 2.73 -4.53 5.02
C GLN A 41 3.15 -5.80 4.28
N GLY A 42 2.68 -6.97 4.70
CA GLY A 42 3.01 -8.25 4.06
C GLY A 42 2.60 -8.28 2.59
N VAL A 43 1.34 -7.93 2.30
CA VAL A 43 0.84 -7.81 0.92
C VAL A 43 1.63 -6.77 0.14
N GLY A 44 1.89 -5.60 0.74
CA GLY A 44 2.67 -4.53 0.13
C GLY A 44 4.08 -4.96 -0.26
N TYR A 45 4.78 -5.70 0.61
CA TYR A 45 6.12 -6.20 0.33
C TYR A 45 6.14 -7.30 -0.74
N VAL A 46 5.17 -8.22 -0.72
CA VAL A 46 5.03 -9.23 -1.77
C VAL A 46 4.79 -8.54 -3.12
N LEU A 47 3.90 -7.55 -3.18
CA LEU A 47 3.66 -6.75 -4.37
C LEU A 47 4.93 -6.00 -4.82
N ALA A 48 5.66 -5.39 -3.87
CA ALA A 48 6.90 -4.66 -4.15
C ALA A 48 7.99 -5.58 -4.73
N ALA A 49 8.07 -6.83 -4.28
CA ALA A 49 9.03 -7.81 -4.80
C ALA A 49 8.79 -8.15 -6.28
N PHE A 50 7.53 -8.09 -6.75
CA PHE A 50 7.21 -8.26 -8.17
C PHE A 50 7.61 -7.05 -9.04
N GLY A 51 7.78 -5.87 -8.45
CA GLY A 51 8.13 -4.64 -9.16
C GLY A 51 9.36 -4.80 -10.05
N PRO A 52 10.56 -5.12 -9.51
CA PRO A 52 11.78 -5.33 -10.29
C PRO A 52 11.63 -6.41 -11.36
N LEU A 53 10.88 -7.47 -11.08
CA LEU A 53 10.68 -8.58 -12.02
C LEU A 53 9.86 -8.13 -13.23
N LEU A 54 8.78 -7.38 -13.02
CA LEU A 54 7.97 -6.79 -14.09
C LEU A 54 8.75 -5.76 -14.90
N VAL A 55 9.51 -4.89 -14.23
CA VAL A 55 10.39 -3.92 -14.91
C VAL A 55 11.44 -4.61 -15.77
N GLY A 56 12.05 -5.68 -15.24
CA GLY A 56 13.02 -6.49 -15.97
C GLY A 56 12.43 -7.14 -17.22
N LEU A 57 11.25 -7.73 -17.10
CA LEU A 57 10.55 -8.35 -18.24
C LEU A 57 10.18 -7.33 -19.33
N ILE A 58 9.66 -6.16 -18.93
CA ILE A 58 9.36 -5.07 -19.86
C ILE A 58 10.62 -4.60 -20.58
N ARG A 59 11.72 -4.44 -19.84
CA ARG A 59 13.02 -4.03 -20.38
C ARG A 59 13.57 -5.05 -21.37
N ASP A 60 13.43 -6.35 -21.08
CA ASP A 60 13.89 -7.44 -21.93
C ASP A 60 13.15 -7.46 -23.28
N TRP A 61 11.82 -7.29 -23.27
CA TRP A 61 11.01 -7.28 -24.49
C TRP A 61 11.10 -5.99 -25.29
N THR A 62 11.16 -4.84 -24.61
CA THR A 62 11.13 -3.52 -25.28
C THR A 62 12.53 -3.01 -25.63
N GLY A 63 13.58 -3.61 -25.07
CA GLY A 63 14.97 -3.13 -25.16
C GLY A 63 15.22 -1.78 -24.48
N SER A 64 14.20 -1.16 -23.87
CA SER A 64 14.23 0.20 -23.31
C SER A 64 13.41 0.29 -22.02
N PHE A 65 13.75 1.24 -21.14
CA PHE A 65 12.97 1.55 -19.93
C PHE A 65 11.73 2.40 -20.19
N SER A 66 11.48 2.85 -21.42
CA SER A 66 10.29 3.68 -21.72
C SER A 66 8.98 2.92 -21.46
N GLY A 67 8.94 1.60 -21.69
CA GLY A 67 7.76 0.78 -21.37
C GLY A 67 7.42 0.75 -19.87
N THR A 68 8.40 0.98 -19.00
CA THR A 68 8.20 1.02 -17.55
C THR A 68 7.32 2.19 -17.10
N ALA A 69 7.27 3.27 -17.88
CA ALA A 69 6.38 4.39 -17.58
C ALA A 69 4.90 3.97 -17.55
N PHE A 70 4.49 3.08 -18.47
CA PHE A 70 3.13 2.54 -18.49
C PHE A 70 2.82 1.71 -17.23
N LEU A 71 3.80 0.92 -16.76
CA LEU A 71 3.67 0.16 -15.52
C LEU A 71 3.44 1.08 -14.31
N PHE A 72 4.22 2.17 -14.19
CA PHE A 72 4.06 3.14 -13.11
C PHE A 72 2.72 3.88 -13.18
N VAL A 73 2.26 4.24 -14.37
CA VAL A 73 0.93 4.86 -14.56
C VAL A 73 -0.18 3.88 -14.14
N ALA A 74 -0.11 2.62 -14.58
CA ALA A 74 -1.09 1.60 -14.21
C ALA A 74 -1.13 1.35 -12.70
N LEU A 75 0.04 1.22 -12.06
CA LEU A 75 0.16 1.08 -10.60
C LEU A 75 -0.39 2.31 -9.88
N GLY A 76 -0.05 3.52 -10.33
CA GLY A 76 -0.54 4.77 -9.76
C GLY A 76 -2.05 4.89 -9.85
N LEU A 77 -2.65 4.49 -10.98
CA LEU A 77 -4.10 4.47 -11.16
C LEU A 77 -4.77 3.46 -10.21
N GLY A 78 -4.19 2.26 -10.08
CA GLY A 78 -4.67 1.24 -9.16
C GLY A 78 -4.67 1.73 -7.71
N VAL A 79 -3.56 2.36 -7.28
CA VAL A 79 -3.46 2.97 -5.94
C VAL A 79 -4.46 4.10 -5.76
N ALA A 80 -4.67 4.95 -6.78
CA ALA A 80 -5.63 6.04 -6.71
C ALA A 80 -7.07 5.53 -6.54
N ILE A 81 -7.47 4.52 -7.31
CA ILE A 81 -8.81 3.91 -7.22
C ILE A 81 -9.01 3.26 -5.85
N MET A 82 -8.02 2.49 -5.39
CA MET A 82 -8.08 1.84 -4.07
C MET A 82 -8.09 2.87 -2.93
N GLY A 83 -7.32 3.95 -3.06
CA GLY A 83 -7.26 5.05 -2.11
C GLY A 83 -8.59 5.82 -2.01
N LEU A 84 -9.25 6.08 -3.15
CA LEU A 84 -10.59 6.67 -3.18
C LEU A 84 -11.63 5.76 -2.49
N GLY A 85 -11.51 4.43 -2.67
CA GLY A 85 -12.33 3.46 -1.97
C GLY A 85 -12.08 3.41 -0.46
N ALA A 86 -10.80 3.43 -0.05
CA ALA A 86 -10.37 3.38 1.34
C ALA A 86 -10.65 4.67 2.13
N GLY A 87 -10.69 5.83 1.46
CA GLY A 87 -11.07 7.11 2.06
C GLY A 87 -12.57 7.24 2.33
N ARG A 88 -13.40 6.32 1.84
CA ARG A 88 -14.83 6.31 2.11
C ARG A 88 -15.08 5.94 3.57
N ALA A 89 -15.94 6.68 4.26
CA ALA A 89 -16.24 6.49 5.68
C ALA A 89 -17.06 5.21 5.98
N LEU A 90 -16.54 4.01 5.68
CA LEU A 90 -17.14 2.70 5.98
C LEU A 90 -16.33 1.88 6.99
N HIS A 91 -16.92 1.46 8.12
CA HIS A 91 -16.20 0.86 9.25
C HIS A 91 -15.88 -0.58 8.89
N VAL A 92 -14.66 -1.02 9.15
CA VAL A 92 -14.32 -2.43 8.95
C VAL A 92 -15.16 -3.21 9.95
N GLY A 93 -16.17 -3.92 9.45
CA GLY A 93 -17.09 -4.76 10.23
C GLY A 93 -16.43 -6.05 10.73
N ALA A 94 -15.19 -5.97 11.21
CA ALA A 94 -14.50 -7.09 11.82
C ALA A 94 -14.89 -7.16 13.30
N ARG A 95 -15.71 -8.14 13.67
CA ARG A 95 -15.86 -8.57 15.07
C ARG A 95 -14.72 -9.53 15.38
N THR A 96 -13.90 -9.22 16.38
CA THR A 96 -13.12 -10.26 17.06
C THR A 96 -14.10 -11.11 17.85
N VAL A 97 -14.14 -12.42 17.59
CA VAL A 97 -14.70 -13.35 18.56
C VAL A 97 -13.77 -13.28 19.77
N ARG A 98 -14.31 -12.91 20.94
CA ARG A 98 -13.58 -13.05 22.20
C ARG A 98 -13.32 -14.55 22.36
N GLU A 99 -12.08 -14.98 22.12
CA GLU A 99 -11.59 -16.25 22.63
C GLU A 99 -11.50 -16.09 24.15
N GLY A 100 -12.47 -16.68 24.83
CA GLY A 100 -12.69 -16.51 26.25
C GLY A 100 -14.15 -16.76 26.57
N GLU A 101 -14.62 -17.97 26.26
CA GLU A 101 -15.51 -18.80 27.10
C GLU A 101 -15.34 -20.26 26.68
N GLN A 102 -14.26 -20.91 27.16
CA GLN A 102 -14.30 -21.99 28.17
C GLN A 102 -12.93 -22.12 28.84
#